data_AF-A0A918R0W9-F1
#
_entry.id   AF-A0A918R0W9-F1
#
_cell.length_a   1.000
_cell.length_b   1.000
_cell.length_c   1.000
_cell.angle_alpha   90.00
_cell.angle_beta   90.00
_cell.angle_gamma   90.00
#
_symmetry.space_group_name_H-M   'P 1'
#
loop_
_entity.id
_entity.type
_entity.pdbx_description
1 polymer ?
#
loop_
_entity_poly.entity_id
_entity_poly.type
_entity_poly.pdbx_seq_one_letter_code
_entity_poly.pdbx_strand_id
1 'polypeptide(L)'
;MKNKNNNLKHVIVDFRKLTPEILDLLVKRYPDGYDESQIITFRNHHDEIIEAVEVTTLDTMYLVKVSSKLALTMKNYDVESFDSLNEDINQEINPENPENNN
;
A
#
# COMPACT_ATOMS: atom_id res chain seq x y z
N MET A 1 -22.13 -10.53 20.57
CA MET A 1 -20.98 -10.54 19.62
C MET A 1 -21.03 -9.27 18.79
N LYS A 2 -19.94 -8.51 18.70
CA LYS A 2 -19.87 -7.34 17.79
C LYS A 2 -19.79 -7.88 16.36
N ASN A 3 -20.86 -7.70 15.58
CA ASN A 3 -20.80 -7.87 14.13
C ASN A 3 -19.83 -6.80 13.62
N LYS A 4 -18.55 -7.16 13.44
CA LYS A 4 -17.62 -6.36 12.64
C LYS A 4 -18.32 -6.16 11.30
N ASN A 5 -18.46 -4.92 10.86
CA ASN A 5 -19.23 -4.58 9.67
C ASN A 5 -18.76 -5.44 8.47
N ASN A 6 -19.56 -6.42 8.08
CA ASN A 6 -19.24 -7.41 7.04
C ASN A 6 -19.26 -6.82 5.61
N ASN A 7 -19.21 -5.49 5.50
CA ASN A 7 -19.39 -4.73 4.27
C ASN A 7 -18.25 -3.73 4.01
N LEU A 8 -17.13 -3.87 4.74
CA LEU A 8 -15.93 -3.09 4.46
C LEU A 8 -15.33 -3.58 3.14
N LYS A 9 -15.00 -2.67 2.25
CA LYS A 9 -14.25 -3.01 1.04
C LYS A 9 -12.84 -3.41 1.44
N HIS A 10 -12.36 -4.57 1.01
CA HIS A 10 -10.99 -4.98 1.27
C HIS A 10 -10.13 -4.66 0.05
N VAL A 11 -9.11 -3.83 0.25
CA VAL A 11 -8.23 -3.37 -0.83
C VAL A 11 -6.79 -3.68 -0.46
N ILE A 12 -6.11 -4.46 -1.30
CA ILE A 12 -4.67 -4.71 -1.15
C ILE A 12 -3.92 -3.66 -1.97
N VAL A 13 -3.03 -2.94 -1.31
CA VAL A 13 -2.28 -1.81 -1.88
C VAL A 13 -0.81 -2.18 -1.90
N ASP A 14 -0.22 -2.11 -3.08
CA ASP A 14 1.22 -2.27 -3.28
C ASP A 14 1.90 -0.90 -3.17
N PHE A 15 3.21 -0.86 -2.93
CA PHE A 15 3.98 0.38 -2.89
C PHE A 15 3.76 1.25 -4.16
N ARG A 16 3.68 0.61 -5.33
CA ARG A 16 3.42 1.28 -6.61
C ARG A 16 2.01 1.87 -6.76
N LYS A 17 1.07 1.44 -5.91
CA LYS A 17 -0.33 1.90 -5.91
C LYS A 17 -0.65 2.75 -4.67
N LEU A 18 0.39 3.13 -3.92
CA LEU A 18 0.24 3.93 -2.72
C LEU A 18 -0.16 5.35 -3.14
N THR A 19 -1.29 5.83 -2.63
CA THR A 19 -1.72 7.22 -2.81
C THR A 19 -1.28 8.05 -1.60
N PRO A 20 -1.17 9.39 -1.73
CA PRO A 20 -0.83 10.25 -0.59
C PRO A 20 -1.81 10.06 0.58
N GLU A 21 -3.09 9.81 0.27
CA GLU A 21 -4.14 9.56 1.26
C GLU A 21 -3.87 8.30 2.10
N ILE A 22 -3.46 7.20 1.45
CA ILE A 22 -3.18 5.94 2.14
C ILE A 22 -1.89 6.06 2.96
N LEU A 23 -0.90 6.79 2.45
CA LEU A 23 0.34 7.07 3.17
C LEU A 23 0.08 7.93 4.42
N ASP A 24 -0.76 8.96 4.30
CA ASP A 24 -1.18 9.77 5.45
C ASP A 24 -1.91 8.93 6.51
N LEU A 25 -2.76 7.98 6.10
CA LEU A 25 -3.38 7.02 7.03
C LEU A 25 -2.33 6.15 7.75
N LEU A 26 -1.31 5.68 7.04
CA LEU A 26 -0.23 4.90 7.63
C LEU A 26 0.57 5.73 8.63
N VAL A 27 1.00 6.95 8.28
CA VAL A 27 1.78 7.82 9.18
C VAL A 27 0.96 8.22 10.40
N LYS A 28 -0.35 8.50 10.24
CA LYS A 28 -1.24 8.78 11.37
C LYS A 28 -1.44 7.57 12.28
N ARG A 29 -1.50 6.36 11.71
CA ARG A 29 -1.70 5.13 12.47
C ARG A 29 -0.43 4.63 13.15
N TYR A 30 0.70 4.84 12.49
CA TYR A 30 2.04 4.35 12.81
C TYR A 30 3.06 5.50 12.74
N PRO A 31 2.94 6.53 13.61
CA PRO A 31 3.81 7.71 13.57
C PRO A 31 5.28 7.37 13.88
N ASP A 32 5.50 6.36 14.72
CA ASP A 32 6.83 5.85 15.07
C ASP A 32 7.27 4.69 14.16
N GLY A 33 6.51 4.40 13.10
CA GLY A 33 6.64 3.19 12.29
C GLY A 33 5.80 2.03 12.82
N TYR A 34 5.93 0.88 12.16
CA TYR A 34 5.21 -0.35 12.50
C TYR A 34 6.18 -1.42 13.01
N ASP A 35 5.73 -2.19 13.98
CA ASP A 35 6.46 -3.34 14.52
C ASP A 35 6.11 -4.62 13.74
N GLU A 36 6.98 -5.64 13.83
CA GLU A 36 6.72 -6.96 13.26
C GLU A 36 5.41 -7.58 13.77
N SER A 37 5.02 -7.27 15.01
CA SER A 37 3.75 -7.71 15.60
C SER A 37 2.50 -7.16 14.92
N GLN A 38 2.66 -6.09 14.12
CA GLN A 38 1.60 -5.41 13.39
C GLN A 38 1.56 -5.82 11.91
N ILE A 39 2.53 -6.64 11.47
CA ILE A 39 2.59 -7.17 10.11
C ILE A 39 1.69 -8.41 10.02
N ILE A 40 0.78 -8.37 9.06
CA ILE A 40 -0.07 -9.48 8.67
C ILE A 40 0.62 -10.22 7.54
N THR A 41 0.99 -11.47 7.79
CA THR A 41 1.55 -12.37 6.79
C THR A 41 0.47 -13.32 6.29
N PHE A 42 0.25 -13.35 4.99
CA PHE A 42 -0.70 -14.26 4.35
C PHE A 42 -0.16 -14.74 3.01
N ARG A 43 -0.72 -15.84 2.52
CA ARG A 43 -0.33 -16.41 1.23
C ARG A 43 -1.36 -16.03 0.16
N ASN A 44 -0.90 -15.59 -1.01
CA ASN A 44 -1.79 -15.25 -2.12
C ASN A 44 -2.14 -16.51 -2.96
N HIS A 45 -2.91 -16.31 -4.04
CA HIS A 45 -3.30 -17.38 -4.96
C HIS A 45 -2.14 -17.97 -5.79
N HIS A 46 -0.96 -17.33 -5.76
CA HIS A 46 0.27 -17.80 -6.39
C HIS A 46 1.22 -18.50 -5.40
N ASP A 47 0.76 -18.85 -4.20
CA ASP A 47 1.57 -19.45 -3.12
C ASP A 47 2.68 -18.52 -2.56
N GLU A 48 2.69 -17.24 -2.96
CA GLU A 48 3.65 -16.25 -2.51
C GLU A 48 3.27 -15.74 -1.11
N ILE A 49 4.28 -15.56 -0.25
CA ILE A 49 4.13 -14.96 1.06
C ILE A 49 4.05 -13.45 0.89
N ILE A 50 2.93 -12.86 1.32
CA ILE A 50 2.68 -11.43 1.33
C ILE A 50 2.66 -10.94 2.77
N GLU A 51 3.44 -9.91 3.03
CA GLU A 51 3.47 -9.20 4.30
C GLU A 51 2.82 -7.84 4.11
N ALA A 52 1.88 -7.47 4.98
CA ALA A 52 1.15 -6.21 4.86
C ALA A 52 0.77 -5.64 6.23
N VAL A 53 0.67 -4.32 6.33
CA VAL A 53 0.10 -3.63 7.49
C VAL A 53 -1.34 -3.21 7.20
N GLU A 54 -2.19 -3.25 8.21
CA GLU A 54 -3.62 -2.94 8.10
C GLU A 54 -3.90 -1.48 8.50
N VAL A 55 -4.59 -0.74 7.62
CA VAL A 55 -5.21 0.55 7.95
C VAL A 55 -6.66 0.57 7.51
N THR A 56 -7.54 1.04 8.39
CA THR A 56 -8.99 1.03 8.16
C THR A 56 -9.54 2.44 8.12
N THR A 57 -10.36 2.74 7.12
CA THR A 57 -11.25 3.91 7.09
C THR A 57 -12.66 3.51 7.54
N LEU A 58 -13.63 4.42 7.37
CA LEU A 58 -15.03 4.17 7.73
C LEU A 58 -15.67 3.04 6.90
N ASP A 59 -15.25 2.86 5.66
CA ASP A 59 -15.88 1.94 4.69
C ASP A 59 -14.89 0.94 4.05
N THR A 60 -13.58 1.15 4.21
CA THR A 60 -12.55 0.40 3.50
C THR A 60 -11.45 -0.08 4.46
N MET A 61 -11.05 -1.34 4.30
CA MET A 61 -9.90 -1.95 4.95
C MET A 61 -8.78 -2.08 3.92
N TYR A 62 -7.71 -1.32 4.13
CA TYR A 62 -6.51 -1.34 3.29
C TYR A 62 -5.45 -2.24 3.91
N LEU A 63 -4.96 -3.19 3.12
CA LEU A 63 -3.79 -4.00 3.43
C LEU A 63 -2.64 -3.49 2.57
N VAL A 64 -1.75 -2.70 3.18
CA VAL A 64 -0.61 -2.12 2.48
C VAL A 64 0.57 -3.05 2.59
N LYS A 65 1.05 -3.56 1.45
CA LYS A 65 2.17 -4.49 1.41
C LYS A 65 3.43 -3.83 1.94
N VAL A 66 4.06 -4.50 2.90
CA VAL A 66 5.37 -4.13 3.42
C VAL A 66 6.41 -4.49 2.37
N SER A 67 7.15 -3.49 1.93
CA SER A 67 8.34 -3.65 1.10
C SER A 67 9.46 -2.80 1.68
N SER A 68 10.71 -3.10 1.32
CA SER A 68 11.87 -2.30 1.75
C SER A 68 11.74 -0.82 1.38
N LYS A 69 11.05 -0.51 0.26
CA LYS A 69 10.76 0.86 -0.18
C LYS A 69 9.75 1.56 0.73
N LEU A 70 8.70 0.86 1.17
CA LEU A 70 7.68 1.44 2.07
C LEU A 70 8.29 1.88 3.41
N ALA A 71 9.12 1.03 4.03
CA ALA A 71 9.77 1.36 5.30
C ALA A 71 10.66 2.61 5.19
N LEU A 72 11.37 2.74 4.06
CA LEU A 72 12.21 3.91 3.78
C LEU A 72 11.36 5.17 3.55
N THR A 73 10.29 5.06 2.75
CA THR A 73 9.37 6.17 2.48
C THR A 73 8.68 6.64 3.75
N MET A 74 8.19 5.74 4.61
CA MET A 74 7.56 6.10 5.90
C MET A 74 8.53 6.86 6.82
N LYS A 75 9.79 6.42 6.92
CA LYS A 75 10.80 7.06 7.76
C LYS A 75 11.23 8.43 7.25
N ASN A 76 11.30 8.58 5.93
CA ASN A 76 11.75 9.81 5.28
C ASN A 76 10.57 10.66 4.76
N TYR A 77 9.34 10.34 5.16
CA TYR A 77 8.16 11.05 4.69
C TYR A 77 8.15 12.47 5.27
N ASP A 78 8.61 13.40 4.46
CA ASP A 78 8.29 14.82 4.58
C ASP A 78 7.31 15.16 3.46
N VAL A 79 6.30 15.97 3.77
CA VAL A 79 5.10 16.19 2.94
C VAL A 79 5.46 16.71 1.53
N GLU A 80 6.65 17.28 1.38
CA GLU A 80 7.19 17.83 0.12
C GLU A 80 7.88 16.79 -0.80
N SER A 81 8.20 15.57 -0.31
CA SER A 81 9.02 14.59 -1.06
C SER A 81 8.21 13.54 -1.83
N PHE A 82 6.90 13.45 -1.59
CA PHE A 82 6.08 12.38 -2.17
C PHE A 82 5.72 12.59 -3.65
N ASP A 83 5.54 13.84 -4.08
CA ASP A 83 5.24 14.13 -5.50
C ASP A 83 6.39 13.70 -6.42
N SER A 84 7.65 13.88 -6.00
CA SER A 84 8.82 13.40 -6.75
C SER A 84 8.88 11.88 -6.83
N LEU A 85 8.49 11.17 -5.75
CA LEU A 85 8.44 9.71 -5.77
C LEU A 85 7.38 9.19 -6.72
N ASN A 86 6.21 9.86 -6.80
CA ASN A 86 5.12 9.49 -7.70
C ASN A 86 5.53 9.57 -9.18
N GLU A 87 6.38 10.51 -9.59
CA GLU A 87 6.85 10.59 -10.97
C GLU A 87 7.72 9.37 -11.35
N ASP A 88 8.56 8.88 -10.44
CA ASP A 88 9.38 7.69 -10.66
C ASP A 88 8.56 6.39 -10.73
N ILE A 89 7.52 6.23 -9.89
CA ILE A 89 6.66 5.01 -9.93
C ILE A 89 5.68 5.01 -11.12
N ASN A 90 5.27 6.17 -11.62
CA ASN A 90 4.40 6.25 -12.81
C ASN A 90 5.18 6.15 -14.14
N GLN A 91 6.52 6.28 -14.14
CA GLN A 91 7.32 6.03 -15.35
C GLN A 91 7.51 4.54 -15.67
N GLU A 92 7.24 3.62 -14.73
CA GLU A 92 7.30 2.16 -14.96
C GLU A 92 5.96 1.56 -15.44
N ILE A 93 5.02 2.41 -15.88
CA ILE A 93 3.84 2.01 -16.66
C ILE A 93 3.96 2.59 -18.06
N ASN A 94 4.82 2.01 -18.90
CA ASN A 94 4.73 2.27 -20.34
C ASN A 94 3.77 1.24 -20.99
N PRO A 95 2.51 1.59 -21.32
CA PRO A 95 1.61 0.75 -22.10
C PRO A 95 1.88 0.83 -23.61
N GLU A 96 3.14 0.95 -24.06
CA GLU A 96 3.52 0.73 -25.46
C GLU A 96 3.90 -0.76 -25.59
N ASN A 97 3.14 -1.63 -26.26
CA ASN A 97 2.87 -1.49 -27.68
C ASN A 97 1.76 -2.47 -28.14
N PRO A 98 0.54 -2.02 -28.49
CA PRO A 98 -0.45 -2.81 -29.20
C PRO A 98 -0.51 -2.42 -30.69
N GLU A 99 0.60 -2.37 -31.42
CA GLU A 99 0.55 -2.29 -32.89
C GLU A 99 1.49 -3.29 -33.55
N ASN A 100 0.96 -4.49 -33.83
CA ASN A 100 1.26 -5.15 -35.10
C ASN A 100 0.13 -6.13 -35.47
N ASN A 101 -0.87 -5.62 -36.18
CA ASN A 101 -1.68 -6.45 -37.07
C ASN A 101 -1.99 -5.64 -38.33
N ASN A 102 -1.09 -5.74 -39.32
CA ASN A 102 -1.47 -5.62 -40.73
C ASN A 102 -0.54 -6.47 -41.61
#